data_AF-A0A661XZL5-F1
#
_entry.id   AF-A0A661XZL5-F1
#
_cell.length_a   1.000
_cell.length_b   1.000
_cell.length_c   1.000
_cell.angle_alpha   90.00
_cell.angle_beta   90.00
_cell.angle_gamma   90.00
#
_symmetry.space_group_name_H-M   'P 1'
#
loop_
_entity.id
_entity.type
_entity.pdbx_description
1 polymer ?
#
loop_
_entity_poly.entity_id
_entity_poly.type
_entity_poly.pdbx_seq_one_letter_code
_entity_poly.pdbx_strand_id
1 'polypeptide(L)'
;MKRIVILLVLGFGVLSASAQQRFGYLNTQELIVQMPDYAEAQKKHEGFQLEQQKKYETMVASYQTKETAFQNGQMTMTETEKSMLYAELQGLAQQIQQYEQTVPQLIQQHQSELIGKIVEKV
;
A
#
# COMPACT_ATOMS: atom_id res chain seq x y z
N MET A 1 22.60 -18.83 43.23
CA MET A 1 22.71 -17.36 43.10
C MET A 1 23.92 -17.09 42.19
N LYS A 2 23.91 -16.38 41.08
CA LYS A 2 23.01 -15.36 40.52
C LYS A 2 22.96 -15.52 39.00
N ARG A 3 21.83 -15.10 38.45
CA ARG A 3 21.45 -15.02 37.03
C ARG A 3 22.49 -14.22 36.23
N ILE A 4 22.77 -14.63 34.99
CA ILE A 4 22.86 -13.81 33.77
C ILE A 4 22.98 -14.82 32.61
N VAL A 5 21.82 -15.36 32.23
CA VAL A 5 21.54 -15.74 30.85
C VAL A 5 20.87 -14.50 30.26
N ILE A 6 21.34 -14.04 29.09
CA ILE A 6 20.80 -13.02 28.16
C ILE A 6 21.97 -12.16 27.66
N LEU A 7 22.59 -12.62 26.57
CA LEU A 7 23.49 -11.86 25.71
C LEU A 7 23.25 -12.33 24.26
N LEU A 8 21.98 -12.31 23.81
CA LEU A 8 21.61 -12.84 22.49
C LEU A 8 20.63 -12.00 21.68
N VAL A 9 20.31 -10.76 22.08
CA VAL A 9 19.49 -9.90 21.23
C VAL A 9 19.96 -8.47 21.44
N LEU A 10 20.70 -7.92 20.49
CA LEU A 10 20.82 -6.48 20.17
C LEU A 10 21.95 -6.33 19.14
N GLY A 11 21.57 -6.24 17.86
CA GLY A 11 22.57 -6.06 16.81
C GLY A 11 22.12 -6.24 15.37
N PHE A 12 20.83 -6.48 15.09
CA PHE A 12 20.29 -6.25 13.73
C PHE A 12 19.71 -4.83 13.65
N GLY A 13 20.58 -3.85 13.92
CA GLY A 13 20.41 -2.49 13.47
C GLY A 13 20.88 -2.38 12.02
N VAL A 14 20.28 -3.13 11.11
CA VAL A 14 20.34 -2.76 9.70
C VAL A 14 19.30 -1.69 9.51
N LEU A 15 19.82 -0.51 9.23
CA LEU A 15 19.14 0.66 8.73
C LEU A 15 18.34 0.28 7.48
N SER A 16 17.18 -0.33 7.67
CA SER A 16 16.07 -0.05 6.78
C SER A 16 15.67 1.37 7.10
N ALA A 17 16.41 2.32 6.51
CA ALA A 17 15.78 3.50 5.98
C ALA A 17 14.66 2.97 5.10
N SER A 18 13.50 2.68 5.70
CA SER A 18 12.26 2.81 4.99
C SER A 18 12.33 4.24 4.53
N ALA A 19 12.68 4.39 3.25
CA ALA A 19 12.27 5.52 2.49
C ALA A 19 10.88 5.78 3.02
N GLN A 20 10.73 6.93 3.66
CA GLN A 20 9.49 7.64 3.67
C GLN A 20 9.14 7.68 2.18
N GLN A 21 8.49 6.63 1.68
CA GLN A 21 7.74 6.62 0.46
C GLN A 21 6.56 7.47 0.88
N ARG A 22 6.87 8.77 0.98
CA ARG A 22 6.04 9.79 0.44
C ARG A 22 5.77 9.28 -0.97
N PHE A 23 4.74 8.44 -1.09
CA PHE A 23 3.52 8.89 -1.72
C PHE A 23 3.30 10.34 -1.27
N GLY A 24 4.13 11.24 -1.81
CA GLY A 24 3.85 12.63 -1.76
C GLY A 24 2.50 12.66 -2.41
N TYR A 25 1.51 13.15 -1.68
CA TYR A 25 0.47 13.92 -2.31
C TYR A 25 1.16 14.69 -3.43
N LEU A 26 1.02 14.18 -4.66
CA LEU A 26 1.47 14.85 -5.86
C LEU A 26 0.69 16.14 -5.77
N ASN A 27 1.41 17.18 -5.38
CA ASN A 27 0.96 18.55 -5.35
C ASN A 27 0.40 18.82 -6.74
N THR A 28 -0.89 18.60 -6.93
CA THR A 28 -1.65 19.11 -8.07
C THR A 28 -2.01 20.58 -7.83
N GLN A 29 -1.17 21.27 -7.06
CA GLN A 29 -0.94 22.70 -7.18
C GLN A 29 0.08 22.90 -8.30
N GLU A 30 -0.45 22.99 -9.52
CA GLU A 30 -0.24 24.13 -10.41
C GLU A 30 -0.42 23.69 -11.86
N LEU A 31 -1.44 24.28 -12.50
CA LEU A 31 -1.38 24.92 -13.82
C LEU A 31 -0.92 24.05 -15.01
N ILE A 32 -1.50 24.05 -16.21
CA ILE A 32 -2.57 24.80 -16.86
C ILE A 32 -2.78 24.06 -18.21
N VAL A 33 -4.05 23.80 -18.56
CA VAL A 33 -4.75 24.07 -19.84
C VAL A 33 -3.94 24.01 -21.16
N GLN A 34 -4.44 23.20 -22.13
CA GLN A 34 -4.70 23.64 -23.52
C GLN A 34 -5.71 22.77 -24.33
N MET A 35 -6.29 21.69 -23.78
CA MET A 35 -7.51 21.06 -24.33
C MET A 35 -8.43 20.58 -23.19
N PRO A 36 -9.75 20.85 -23.22
CA PRO A 36 -10.67 20.39 -22.17
C PRO A 36 -10.69 18.86 -22.04
N ASP A 37 -10.59 18.13 -23.15
CA ASP A 37 -10.57 16.66 -23.17
C ASP A 37 -9.30 16.08 -22.52
N TYR A 38 -8.16 16.74 -22.70
CA TYR A 38 -6.91 16.35 -22.04
C TYR A 38 -6.94 16.67 -20.53
N ALA A 39 -7.52 17.81 -20.14
CA ALA A 39 -7.70 18.16 -18.73
C ALA A 39 -8.65 17.20 -18.00
N GLU A 40 -9.72 16.74 -18.65
CA GLU A 40 -10.63 15.75 -18.08
C GLU A 40 -9.95 14.38 -17.91
N ALA A 41 -9.18 13.94 -18.91
CA ALA A 41 -8.39 12.72 -18.82
C ALA A 41 -7.32 12.79 -17.73
N GLN A 42 -6.62 13.92 -17.60
CA GLN A 42 -5.66 14.16 -16.54
C GLN A 42 -6.31 14.08 -15.15
N LYS A 43 -7.48 14.70 -14.98
CA LYS A 43 -8.24 14.63 -13.73
C LYS A 43 -8.71 13.21 -13.40
N LYS A 44 -9.14 12.43 -14.41
CA LYS A 44 -9.48 11.00 -14.24
C LYS A 44 -8.25 10.19 -13.85
N HIS A 45 -7.11 10.47 -14.45
CA HIS A 45 -5.85 9.80 -14.13
C HIS A 45 -5.38 10.10 -12.70
N GLU A 46 -5.43 11.35 -12.27
CA GLU A 46 -5.14 11.76 -10.88
C GLU A 46 -6.11 11.13 -9.88
N GLY A 47 -7.41 11.12 -10.19
CA GLY A 47 -8.42 10.45 -9.37
C GLY A 47 -8.15 8.96 -9.21
N PHE A 48 -7.74 8.29 -10.30
CA PHE A 48 -7.35 6.89 -10.28
C PHE A 48 -6.13 6.65 -9.40
N GLN A 49 -5.07 7.46 -9.53
CA GLN A 49 -3.90 7.36 -8.65
C GLN A 49 -4.29 7.48 -7.17
N LEU A 50 -5.15 8.45 -6.84
CA LEU A 50 -5.60 8.68 -5.47
C LEU A 50 -6.50 7.55 -4.93
N GLU A 51 -7.32 6.94 -5.79
CA GLU A 51 -8.11 5.76 -5.45
C GLU A 51 -7.22 4.56 -5.13
N GLN A 52 -6.20 4.32 -5.96
CA GLN A 52 -5.26 3.22 -5.74
C GLN A 52 -4.42 3.45 -4.46
N GLN A 53 -4.04 4.69 -4.19
CA GLN A 53 -3.41 5.10 -2.92
C GLN A 53 -4.28 4.75 -1.71
N LYS A 54 -5.56 5.14 -1.73
CA LYS A 54 -6.49 4.86 -0.63
C LYS A 54 -6.71 3.36 -0.43
N LYS A 55 -6.78 2.59 -1.51
CA LYS A 55 -6.90 1.12 -1.45
C LYS A 55 -5.68 0.51 -0.77
N TYR A 56 -4.47 0.93 -1.15
CA TYR A 56 -3.23 0.50 -0.50
C TYR A 56 -3.23 0.84 1.00
N GLU A 57 -3.55 2.08 1.37
CA GLU A 57 -3.64 2.50 2.77
C GLU A 57 -4.65 1.66 3.57
N THR A 58 -5.80 1.35 2.97
CA THR A 58 -6.82 0.49 3.58
C THR A 58 -6.30 -0.93 3.82
N MET A 59 -5.55 -1.48 2.86
CA MET A 59 -4.96 -2.81 3.00
C MET A 59 -3.92 -2.86 4.12
N VAL A 60 -3.04 -1.86 4.18
CA VAL A 60 -2.02 -1.73 5.24
C VAL A 60 -2.67 -1.54 6.61
N ALA A 61 -3.71 -0.69 6.70
CA ALA A 61 -4.46 -0.48 7.94
C ALA A 61 -5.19 -1.76 8.41
N SER A 62 -5.75 -2.53 7.47
CA SER A 62 -6.38 -3.83 7.77
C SER A 62 -5.35 -4.83 8.31
N TYR A 63 -4.17 -4.89 7.69
CA TYR A 63 -3.07 -5.72 8.17
C TYR A 63 -2.65 -5.35 9.59
N GLN A 64 -2.37 -4.07 9.86
CA GLN A 64 -1.99 -3.59 11.20
C GLN A 64 -3.08 -3.85 12.25
N THR A 65 -4.35 -3.68 11.89
CA THR A 65 -5.48 -3.94 12.79
C THR A 65 -5.54 -5.42 13.17
N LYS A 66 -5.42 -6.32 12.18
CA LYS A 66 -5.42 -7.78 12.43
C LYS A 66 -4.18 -8.24 13.17
N GLU A 67 -3.03 -7.64 12.91
CA GLU A 67 -1.77 -7.93 13.62
C GLU A 67 -1.90 -7.53 15.10
N THR A 68 -2.44 -6.34 15.36
CA THR A 68 -2.71 -5.86 16.73
C THR A 68 -3.72 -6.75 17.43
N ALA A 69 -4.80 -7.15 16.75
CA ALA A 69 -5.78 -8.08 17.28
C ALA A 69 -5.17 -9.45 17.62
N PHE A 70 -4.27 -9.95 16.77
CA PHE A 70 -3.52 -11.16 17.03
C PHE A 70 -2.61 -11.02 18.25
N GLN A 71 -1.81 -9.95 18.35
CA GLN A 71 -0.92 -9.73 19.50
C GLN A 71 -1.68 -9.60 20.83
N ASN A 72 -2.83 -8.93 20.81
CA ASN A 72 -3.65 -8.73 22.01
C ASN A 72 -4.48 -9.98 22.37
N GLY A 73 -4.96 -10.72 21.38
CA GLY A 73 -5.87 -11.86 21.54
C GLY A 73 -5.18 -13.23 21.57
N GLN A 74 -3.91 -13.34 21.19
CA GLN A 74 -3.23 -14.63 21.05
C GLN A 74 -3.20 -15.47 22.34
N MET A 75 -3.35 -14.88 23.51
CA MET A 75 -3.39 -15.65 24.76
C MET A 75 -4.79 -16.23 25.05
N THR A 76 -5.84 -15.63 24.48
CA THR A 76 -7.25 -16.01 24.69
C THR A 76 -7.87 -16.72 23.48
N MET A 77 -7.26 -16.61 22.29
CA MET A 77 -7.71 -17.25 21.06
C MET A 77 -7.44 -18.76 21.05
N THR A 78 -8.39 -19.50 20.46
CA THR A 78 -8.22 -20.91 20.12
C THR A 78 -7.15 -21.12 19.04
N GLU A 79 -6.63 -22.33 18.92
CA GLU A 79 -5.64 -22.68 17.90
C GLU A 79 -6.18 -22.47 16.47
N THR A 80 -7.48 -22.74 16.27
CA THR A 80 -8.19 -22.50 15.01
C THR A 80 -8.27 -21.01 14.67
N GLU A 81 -8.62 -20.16 15.64
CA GLU A 81 -8.66 -18.71 15.43
C GLU A 81 -7.29 -18.13 15.11
N LYS A 82 -6.23 -18.59 15.78
CA LYS A 82 -4.85 -18.20 15.48
C LYS A 82 -4.45 -18.58 14.07
N SER A 83 -4.75 -19.82 13.67
CA SER A 83 -4.45 -20.31 12.32
C SER A 83 -5.18 -19.49 11.25
N MET A 84 -6.46 -19.18 11.47
CA MET A 84 -7.23 -18.32 10.56
C MET A 84 -6.67 -16.89 10.49
N LEU A 85 -6.40 -16.23 11.63
CA LEU A 85 -5.80 -14.89 11.62
C LEU A 85 -4.43 -14.87 10.95
N TYR A 86 -3.62 -15.90 11.18
CA TYR A 86 -2.30 -16.02 10.56
C TYR A 86 -2.40 -16.17 9.04
N ALA A 87 -3.34 -16.99 8.56
CA ALA A 87 -3.62 -17.12 7.13
C ALA A 87 -4.13 -15.81 6.53
N GLU A 88 -4.99 -15.07 7.22
CA GLU A 88 -5.46 -13.75 6.78
C GLU A 88 -4.32 -12.73 6.72
N LEU A 89 -3.43 -12.69 7.72
CA LEU A 89 -2.27 -11.82 7.74
C LEU A 89 -1.30 -12.13 6.59
N GLN A 90 -1.02 -13.42 6.34
CA GLN A 90 -0.23 -13.82 5.18
C GLN A 90 -0.89 -13.42 3.86
N GLY A 91 -2.20 -13.62 3.73
CA GLY A 91 -2.95 -13.22 2.55
C GLY A 91 -2.87 -11.71 2.31
N LEU A 92 -3.10 -10.90 3.35
CA LEU A 92 -2.99 -9.44 3.26
C LEU A 92 -1.57 -8.99 2.91
N ALA A 93 -0.54 -9.60 3.51
CA ALA A 93 0.85 -9.28 3.18
C ALA A 93 1.17 -9.57 1.70
N GLN A 94 0.73 -10.72 1.18
CA GLN A 94 0.89 -11.05 -0.23
C GLN A 94 0.14 -10.08 -1.13
N GLN A 95 -1.10 -9.73 -0.77
CA GLN A 95 -1.89 -8.78 -1.54
C GLN A 95 -1.22 -7.40 -1.55
N ILE A 96 -0.72 -6.91 -0.41
CA ILE A 96 0.00 -5.63 -0.32
C ILE A 96 1.23 -5.65 -1.22
N GLN A 97 2.06 -6.69 -1.13
CA GLN A 97 3.26 -6.83 -1.96
C GLN A 97 2.93 -6.84 -3.45
N GLN A 98 1.90 -7.61 -3.83
CA GLN A 98 1.45 -7.67 -5.23
C GLN A 98 0.90 -6.32 -5.68
N TYR A 99 0.17 -5.62 -4.81
CA TYR A 99 -0.38 -4.30 -5.09
C TYR A 99 0.72 -3.27 -5.33
N GLU A 100 1.79 -3.26 -4.52
CA GLU A 100 2.95 -2.37 -4.72
C GLU A 100 3.63 -2.59 -6.07
N GLN A 101 3.69 -3.84 -6.54
CA GLN A 101 4.27 -4.17 -7.83
C GLN A 101 3.35 -3.82 -9.01
N THR A 102 2.04 -3.99 -8.83
CA THR A 102 1.06 -3.90 -9.92
C THR A 102 0.55 -2.48 -10.12
N VAL A 103 0.41 -1.68 -9.06
CA VAL A 103 -0.15 -0.31 -9.13
C VAL A 103 0.62 0.61 -10.09
N PRO A 104 1.96 0.67 -10.09
CA PRO A 104 2.68 1.52 -11.05
C PRO A 104 2.38 1.16 -12.51
N GLN A 105 2.29 -0.14 -12.82
CA GLN A 105 1.94 -0.64 -14.15
C GLN A 105 0.50 -0.28 -14.51
N LEU A 106 -0.41 -0.43 -13.56
CA LEU A 106 -1.83 -0.12 -13.74
C LEU A 106 -2.06 1.39 -13.98
N ILE A 107 -1.33 2.25 -13.25
CA ILE A 107 -1.36 3.70 -13.45
C ILE A 107 -0.87 4.05 -14.85
N GLN A 108 0.26 3.47 -15.28
CA GLN A 108 0.81 3.71 -16.61
C GLN A 108 -0.14 3.24 -17.73
N GLN A 109 -0.77 2.07 -17.55
CA GLN A 109 -1.75 1.54 -18.50
C GLN A 109 -2.96 2.46 -18.59
N HIS A 110 -3.51 2.91 -17.45
CA HIS A 110 -4.64 3.84 -17.42
C HIS A 110 -4.33 5.16 -18.12
N GLN A 111 -3.11 5.70 -17.97
CA GLN A 111 -2.66 6.88 -18.71
C GLN A 111 -2.67 6.65 -20.23
N SER A 112 -2.15 5.50 -20.66
CA SER A 112 -2.06 5.13 -22.08
C SER A 112 -3.46 4.94 -22.70
N GLU A 113 -4.37 4.28 -21.97
CA GLU A 113 -5.76 4.09 -22.40
C GLU A 113 -6.52 5.42 -22.51
N LEU A 114 -6.30 6.34 -21.57
CA LEU A 114 -6.90 7.67 -21.61
C LEU A 114 -6.41 8.47 -22.82
N ILE A 115 -5.11 8.43 -23.12
CA ILE A 115 -4.53 9.08 -24.31
C ILE A 115 -5.07 8.44 -25.60
N GLY A 116 -5.12 7.11 -25.67
CA GLY A 116 -5.68 6.39 -26.83
C GLY A 116 -7.12 6.80 -27.12
N LYS A 117 -7.96 6.91 -26.09
CA LYS A 117 -9.35 7.37 -26.23
C LYS A 117 -9.49 8.82 -26.69
N ILE A 118 -8.52 9.69 -26.36
CA ILE A 118 -8.50 11.07 -26.87
C ILE A 118 -8.15 11.05 -28.36
N VAL A 119 -7.16 10.24 -28.77
CA VAL A 119 -6.71 10.14 -30.16
C VAL A 119 -7.79 9.54 -31.06
N GLU A 120 -8.54 8.53 -30.61
CA GLU A 120 -9.69 7.97 -31.37
C GLU A 120 -10.87 8.93 -31.51
N LYS A 121 -10.96 9.94 -30.65
CA LYS A 121 -12.04 10.93 -30.67
C LYS A 121 -11.81 12.10 -31.64
N VAL A 122 -10.57 12.27 -32.12
CA VAL A 122 -10.17 13.29 -33.11
C VAL A 122 -10.29 12.71 -34.51
#